data_AF-A0A7K2TID8-F1
#
_entry.id   AF-A0A7K2TID8-F1
#
_cell.length_a   1.000
_cell.length_b   1.000
_cell.length_c   1.000
_cell.angle_alpha   90.00
_cell.angle_beta   90.00
_cell.angle_gamma   90.00
#
_symmetry.space_group_name_H-M   'P 1'
#
loop_
_entity.id
_entity.type
_entity.pdbx_description
1 polymer ?
#
loop_
_entity_poly.entity_id
_entity_poly.type
_entity_poly.pdbx_seq_one_letter_code
_entity_poly.pdbx_strand_id
1 'polypeptide(L)'
;MIISFTQDDGTVERLSTDDLSAREAAAIEEALGDVQWTRVEALLQLQDPTAMLATVWAFRRRTDPELVFGDFDVPGFKRRLKVRITREEIEDALTNLMVQALSTQAEDTQIDVLTPHLRKLADDPADVDAALDGLGKGHLANRRQVSGD
;
A
#
# COMPACT_ATOMS: atom_id res chain seq x y z
N MET A 1 2.61 -3.40 -4.34
CA MET A 1 2.43 -3.03 -2.92
C MET A 1 3.19 -4.00 -2.03
N ILE A 2 3.63 -3.57 -0.84
CA ILE A 2 4.36 -4.42 0.11
C ILE A 2 3.56 -4.60 1.39
N ILE A 3 3.33 -5.84 1.81
CA ILE A 3 2.78 -6.16 3.13
C ILE A 3 3.95 -6.36 4.09
N SER A 4 4.09 -5.45 5.05
CA SER A 4 5.03 -5.62 6.16
C SER A 4 4.33 -6.35 7.30
N PHE A 5 4.91 -7.45 7.77
CA PHE A 5 4.43 -8.24 8.89
C PHE A 5 5.48 -8.27 10.01
N THR A 6 5.19 -7.61 11.13
CA THR A 6 6.03 -7.68 12.34
C THR A 6 5.77 -8.96 13.11
N GLN A 7 6.80 -9.78 13.25
CA GLN A 7 6.81 -11.05 14.00
C GLN A 7 6.89 -10.81 15.52
N ASP A 8 6.71 -11.88 16.30
CA ASP A 8 6.79 -11.84 17.77
C ASP A 8 8.16 -11.40 18.30
N ASP A 9 9.23 -11.74 17.58
CA ASP A 9 10.62 -11.38 17.91
C ASP A 9 11.00 -9.95 17.46
N GLY A 10 10.07 -9.22 16.86
CA GLY A 10 10.27 -7.87 16.35
C GLY A 10 10.88 -7.81 14.94
N THR A 11 11.21 -8.95 14.32
CA THR A 11 11.61 -8.97 12.91
C THR A 11 10.45 -8.56 12.00
N VAL A 12 10.77 -7.90 10.88
CA VAL A 12 9.76 -7.46 9.91
C VAL A 12 9.95 -8.25 8.62
N GLU A 13 8.99 -9.13 8.35
CA GLU A 13 8.88 -9.80 7.06
C GLU A 13 8.19 -8.87 6.05
N ARG A 14 8.62 -8.95 4.80
CA ARG A 14 8.13 -8.08 3.72
C ARG A 14 7.73 -8.95 2.54
N LEU A 15 6.47 -8.82 2.14
CA LEU A 15 5.86 -9.63 1.10
C LEU A 15 5.34 -8.70 0.01
N SER A 16 5.90 -8.74 -1.20
CA SER A 16 5.44 -7.92 -2.31
C SER A 16 4.26 -8.58 -3.02
N THR A 17 3.20 -7.83 -3.32
CA THR A 17 2.11 -8.32 -4.17
C THR A 17 2.59 -8.68 -5.58
N ASP A 18 3.70 -8.09 -6.03
CA ASP A 18 4.25 -8.34 -7.36
C ASP A 18 4.94 -9.72 -7.46
N ASP A 19 5.27 -10.30 -6.31
CA ASP A 19 5.83 -11.66 -6.22
C ASP A 19 4.74 -12.75 -6.24
N LEU A 20 3.46 -12.36 -6.30
CA LEU A 20 2.35 -13.31 -6.38
C LEU A 20 2.26 -13.93 -7.77
N SER A 21 2.09 -15.24 -7.80
CA SER A 21 1.63 -15.93 -9.00
C SER A 21 0.15 -15.66 -9.26
N ALA A 22 -0.29 -15.82 -10.51
CA ALA A 22 -1.71 -15.69 -10.86
C ALA A 22 -2.64 -16.62 -10.05
N ARG A 23 -2.14 -17.80 -9.63
CA ARG A 23 -2.91 -18.73 -8.79
C ARG A 23 -3.06 -18.24 -7.35
N GLU A 24 -2.03 -17.58 -6.82
CA GLU A 24 -2.07 -17.00 -5.48
C GLU A 24 -2.99 -15.76 -5.47
N ALA A 25 -2.92 -14.93 -6.52
CA ALA A 25 -3.85 -13.82 -6.70
C ALA A 25 -5.31 -14.30 -6.74
N ALA A 26 -5.63 -15.31 -7.56
CA ALA A 26 -6.97 -15.89 -7.62
C ALA A 26 -7.44 -16.48 -6.28
N ALA A 27 -6.53 -17.10 -5.51
CA ALA A 27 -6.88 -17.61 -4.19
C ALA A 27 -7.23 -16.49 -3.20
N ILE A 28 -6.59 -15.33 -3.30
CA ILE A 28 -6.92 -14.14 -2.49
C ILE A 28 -8.29 -13.60 -2.88
N GLU A 29 -8.59 -13.51 -4.18
CA GLU A 29 -9.91 -13.10 -4.69
C GLU A 29 -11.03 -13.98 -4.11
N GLU A 30 -10.86 -15.32 -4.19
CA GLU A 30 -11.79 -16.31 -3.64
C GLU A 30 -11.96 -16.14 -2.11
N ALA A 31 -10.84 -16.01 -1.38
CA ALA A 31 -10.84 -15.82 0.08
C ALA A 31 -11.59 -14.55 0.53
N LEU A 32 -11.67 -13.54 -0.34
CA LEU A 32 -12.38 -12.28 -0.10
C LEU A 32 -13.81 -12.26 -0.68
N GLY A 33 -14.33 -13.40 -1.12
CA GLY A 33 -15.68 -13.54 -1.66
C GLY A 33 -15.77 -13.22 -3.15
N ASP A 34 -14.84 -13.76 -3.94
CA ASP A 34 -14.78 -13.65 -5.40
C ASP A 34 -14.72 -12.20 -5.91
N VAL A 35 -14.02 -11.34 -5.17
CA VAL A 35 -13.81 -9.94 -5.57
C VAL A 35 -12.68 -9.86 -6.59
N GLN A 36 -12.80 -9.00 -7.59
CA GLN A 36 -11.76 -8.78 -8.59
C GLN A 36 -10.48 -8.20 -7.96
N TRP A 37 -9.33 -8.49 -8.55
CA TRP A 37 -8.02 -8.05 -8.08
C TRP A 37 -7.93 -6.54 -7.86
N THR A 38 -8.50 -5.74 -8.76
CA THR A 38 -8.56 -4.28 -8.63
C THR A 38 -9.26 -3.84 -7.33
N ARG A 39 -10.25 -4.60 -6.87
CA ARG A 39 -10.91 -4.37 -5.57
C ARG A 39 -10.03 -4.80 -4.41
N VAL A 40 -9.28 -5.91 -4.54
CA VAL A 40 -8.28 -6.33 -3.55
C VAL A 40 -7.23 -5.23 -3.36
N GLU A 41 -6.72 -4.67 -4.45
CA GLU A 41 -5.74 -3.58 -4.39
C GLU A 41 -6.28 -2.35 -3.66
N ALA A 42 -7.52 -1.95 -3.98
CA ALA A 42 -8.17 -0.85 -3.27
C ALA A 42 -8.34 -1.14 -1.77
N LEU A 43 -8.66 -2.38 -1.38
CA LEU A 43 -8.75 -2.77 0.03
C LEU A 43 -7.37 -2.70 0.72
N LEU A 44 -6.30 -3.14 0.05
CA LEU A 44 -4.94 -3.06 0.56
C LEU A 44 -4.49 -1.60 0.76
N GLN A 45 -4.77 -0.71 -0.19
CA GLN A 45 -4.52 0.73 -0.06
C GLN A 45 -5.25 1.34 1.15
N LEU A 46 -6.46 0.86 1.44
CA LEU A 46 -7.25 1.25 2.60
C LEU A 46 -6.81 0.60 3.92
N GLN A 47 -5.71 -0.17 3.92
CA GLN A 47 -5.23 -0.94 5.07
C GLN A 47 -6.29 -1.92 5.59
N ASP A 48 -7.10 -2.49 4.70
CA ASP A 48 -8.11 -3.47 5.08
C ASP A 48 -7.42 -4.71 5.69
N PRO A 49 -7.74 -5.06 6.94
CA PRO A 49 -7.02 -6.11 7.61
C PRO A 49 -7.26 -7.51 7.05
N THR A 50 -8.45 -7.77 6.51
CA THR A 50 -8.78 -9.07 5.93
C THR A 50 -8.05 -9.26 4.61
N ALA A 51 -7.98 -8.22 3.77
CA ALA A 51 -7.19 -8.24 2.55
C ALA A 51 -5.69 -8.45 2.85
N MET A 52 -5.13 -7.75 3.84
CA MET A 52 -3.74 -7.97 4.26
C MET A 52 -3.52 -9.42 4.74
N LEU A 53 -4.44 -9.94 5.55
CA LEU A 53 -4.34 -11.31 6.07
C LEU A 53 -4.42 -12.34 4.93
N ALA A 54 -5.32 -12.15 3.97
CA ALA A 54 -5.45 -13.01 2.80
C ALA A 54 -4.17 -13.03 1.95
N THR A 55 -3.52 -11.86 1.78
CA THR A 55 -2.22 -11.80 1.09
C THR A 55 -1.15 -12.59 1.84
N VAL A 56 -1.01 -12.40 3.17
CA VAL A 56 -0.04 -13.16 3.96
C VAL A 56 -0.35 -14.67 3.91
N TRP A 57 -1.61 -15.05 4.01
CA TRP A 57 -2.07 -16.43 3.89
C TRP A 57 -1.62 -17.07 2.57
N ALA A 58 -1.80 -16.38 1.46
CA ALA A 58 -1.40 -16.87 0.14
C ALA A 58 0.12 -17.15 0.08
N PHE A 59 0.95 -16.29 0.69
CA PHE A 59 2.39 -16.57 0.81
C PHE A 59 2.70 -17.76 1.72
N ARG A 60 2.00 -17.91 2.85
CA ARG A 60 2.18 -19.05 3.76
C ARG A 60 1.82 -20.38 3.10
N ARG A 61 0.91 -20.38 2.13
CA ARG A 61 0.58 -21.59 1.34
C ARG A 61 1.73 -22.14 0.50
N ARG A 62 2.80 -21.36 0.27
CA ARG A 62 4.02 -21.88 -0.35
C ARG A 62 4.71 -22.94 0.52
N THR A 63 4.65 -22.77 1.84
CA THR A 63 5.23 -23.69 2.81
C THR A 63 4.21 -24.71 3.33
N ASP A 64 2.94 -24.33 3.40
CA ASP A 64 1.84 -25.19 3.84
C ASP A 64 0.67 -25.16 2.84
N PRO A 65 0.70 -25.99 1.78
CA PRO A 65 -0.30 -25.95 0.72
C PRO A 65 -1.73 -26.28 1.16
N GLU A 66 -1.88 -27.00 2.28
CA GLU A 66 -3.17 -27.43 2.84
C GLU A 66 -3.78 -26.37 3.79
N LEU A 67 -3.06 -25.28 4.07
CA LEU A 67 -3.53 -24.19 4.94
C LEU A 67 -4.80 -23.54 4.40
N VAL A 68 -5.90 -23.71 5.14
CA VAL A 68 -7.21 -23.11 4.83
C VAL A 68 -7.28 -21.69 5.37
N PHE A 69 -7.83 -20.75 4.59
CA PHE A 69 -7.90 -19.34 4.98
C PHE A 69 -8.69 -19.13 6.28
N GLY A 70 -9.81 -19.82 6.47
CA GLY A 70 -10.65 -19.70 7.66
C GLY A 70 -9.97 -20.12 8.97
N ASP A 71 -8.92 -20.94 8.89
CA ASP A 71 -8.13 -21.39 10.05
C ASP A 71 -6.85 -20.57 10.23
N PHE A 72 -6.55 -19.67 9.29
CA PHE A 72 -5.36 -18.84 9.34
C PHE A 72 -5.60 -17.60 10.21
N ASP A 73 -4.94 -17.54 11.36
CA ASP A 73 -5.00 -16.42 12.28
C ASP A 73 -3.61 -15.81 12.54
N VAL A 74 -3.59 -14.49 12.68
CA VAL A 74 -2.41 -13.73 13.08
C VAL A 74 -2.79 -12.89 14.30
N PRO A 75 -2.46 -13.33 15.52
CA PRO A 75 -2.77 -12.60 16.73
C PRO A 75 -2.26 -11.15 16.66
N GLY A 76 -3.15 -10.19 16.93
CA GLY A 76 -2.81 -8.76 16.88
C GLY A 76 -2.57 -8.21 15.46
N PHE A 77 -3.07 -8.86 14.41
CA PHE A 77 -2.88 -8.50 12.99
C PHE A 77 -3.01 -7.00 12.71
N LYS A 78 -3.98 -6.27 13.30
CA LYS A 78 -4.17 -4.83 13.07
C LYS A 78 -2.94 -3.97 13.39
N ARG A 79 -2.11 -4.41 14.34
CA ARG A 79 -0.88 -3.72 14.74
C ARG A 79 0.34 -4.22 13.96
N ARG A 80 0.34 -5.50 13.59
CA ARG A 80 1.48 -6.21 12.98
C ARG A 80 1.52 -6.13 11.46
N LEU A 81 0.36 -6.03 10.82
CA LEU A 81 0.23 -5.90 9.37
C LEU A 81 0.09 -4.43 9.00
N LYS A 82 0.89 -4.02 8.02
CA LYS A 82 0.78 -2.74 7.33
C LYS A 82 1.01 -2.95 5.85
N VAL A 83 0.22 -2.27 5.02
CA VAL A 83 0.55 -2.10 3.61
C VAL A 83 1.48 -0.91 3.46
N ARG A 84 2.52 -1.08 2.67
CA ARG A 84 3.46 -0.06 2.22
C ARG A 84 3.39 0.06 0.71
N ILE A 85 3.53 1.28 0.21
CA ILE A 85 3.58 1.56 -1.22
C ILE A 85 5.01 1.88 -1.64
N THR A 86 5.40 1.39 -2.81
CA THR A 86 6.72 1.65 -3.42
C THR A 86 6.75 3.04 -4.06
N ARG A 87 7.95 3.50 -4.42
CA ARG A 87 8.12 4.73 -5.20
C ARG A 87 7.29 4.76 -6.48
N GLU A 88 7.28 3.68 -7.25
CA GLU A 88 6.53 3.57 -8.51
C GLU A 88 5.03 3.78 -8.26
N GLU A 89 4.49 3.16 -7.22
CA GLU A 89 3.07 3.32 -6.84
C GLU A 89 2.75 4.75 -6.36
N ILE A 90 3.70 5.41 -5.72
CA ILE A 90 3.58 6.83 -5.34
C ILE A 90 3.54 7.72 -6.58
N GLU A 91 4.44 7.47 -7.53
CA GLU A 91 4.51 8.20 -8.81
C GLU A 91 3.23 8.03 -9.62
N ASP A 92 2.69 6.81 -9.68
CA ASP A 92 1.40 6.51 -10.32
C ASP A 92 0.23 7.23 -9.64
N ALA A 93 0.17 7.19 -8.30
CA ALA A 93 -0.88 7.86 -7.55
C ALA A 93 -0.88 9.38 -7.79
N LEU A 94 0.30 10.00 -7.76
CA LEU A 94 0.45 11.44 -8.00
C LEU A 94 0.15 11.80 -9.47
N THR A 95 0.59 10.99 -10.43
CA THR A 95 0.30 11.20 -11.86
C THR A 95 -1.19 11.11 -12.14
N ASN A 96 -1.88 10.11 -11.59
CA ASN A 96 -3.33 9.96 -11.73
C ASN A 96 -4.09 11.14 -11.12
N LEU A 97 -3.63 11.65 -9.97
CA LEU A 97 -4.19 12.84 -9.36
C LEU A 97 -4.00 14.07 -10.25
N MET A 98 -2.82 14.27 -10.83
CA MET A 98 -2.57 15.37 -11.77
C MET A 98 -3.55 15.31 -12.95
N VAL A 99 -3.71 14.14 -13.57
CA VAL A 99 -4.65 13.95 -14.69
C VAL A 99 -6.09 14.32 -14.30
N GLN A 100 -6.53 13.92 -13.11
CA GLN A 100 -7.88 14.26 -12.62
C GLN A 100 -8.04 15.75 -12.34
N ALA A 101 -7.01 16.38 -11.78
CA ALA A 101 -7.01 17.79 -11.40
C ALA A 101 -6.81 18.76 -12.59
N LEU A 102 -6.41 18.27 -13.78
CA LEU A 102 -6.23 19.09 -14.99
C LEU A 102 -7.45 19.96 -15.30
N SER A 103 -8.65 19.40 -15.12
CA SER A 103 -9.92 20.10 -15.41
C SER A 103 -10.28 21.17 -14.38
N THR A 104 -9.77 21.06 -13.15
CA THR A 104 -10.12 21.94 -12.02
C THR A 104 -9.00 22.89 -11.63
N GLN A 105 -7.80 22.76 -12.23
CA GLN A 105 -6.58 23.51 -11.88
C GLN A 105 -6.27 23.51 -10.38
N ALA A 106 -6.68 22.44 -9.68
CA ALA A 106 -6.60 22.32 -8.22
C ALA A 106 -5.51 21.33 -7.78
N GLU A 107 -4.58 21.00 -8.69
CA GLU A 107 -3.54 19.98 -8.51
C GLU A 107 -2.70 20.23 -7.24
N ASP A 108 -2.19 21.44 -7.03
CA ASP A 108 -1.35 21.74 -5.87
C ASP A 108 -2.09 21.54 -4.53
N THR A 109 -3.36 21.96 -4.47
CA THR A 109 -4.19 21.80 -3.26
C THR A 109 -4.47 20.32 -2.99
N GLN A 110 -4.78 19.54 -4.02
CA GLN A 110 -5.03 18.10 -3.87
C GLN A 110 -3.76 17.34 -3.48
N ILE A 111 -2.62 17.69 -4.07
CA ILE A 111 -1.31 17.13 -3.71
C ILE A 111 -0.96 17.47 -2.25
N ASP A 112 -1.16 18.72 -1.81
CA ASP A 112 -0.91 19.12 -0.42
C ASP A 112 -1.73 18.29 0.58
N VAL A 113 -2.98 17.97 0.24
CA VAL A 113 -3.87 17.14 1.06
C VAL A 113 -3.44 15.67 1.06
N LEU A 114 -3.03 15.14 -0.09
CA LEU A 114 -2.68 13.72 -0.25
C LEU A 114 -1.29 13.37 0.29
N THR A 115 -0.31 14.28 0.15
CA THR A 115 1.10 14.06 0.48
C THR A 115 1.33 13.49 1.90
N PRO A 116 0.69 13.99 2.97
CA PRO A 116 0.86 13.42 4.31
C PRO A 116 0.40 11.96 4.42
N HIS A 117 -0.66 11.59 3.69
CA HIS A 117 -1.14 10.21 3.63
C HIS A 117 -0.15 9.34 2.86
N LEU A 118 0.38 9.80 1.73
CA LEU A 118 1.40 9.09 0.98
C LEU A 118 2.65 8.86 1.82
N ARG A 119 3.18 9.87 2.53
CA ARG A 119 4.36 9.69 3.40
C ARG A 119 4.13 8.66 4.51
N LYS A 120 2.90 8.55 5.02
CA LYS A 120 2.54 7.56 6.03
C LYS A 120 2.47 6.14 5.46
N LEU A 121 2.05 5.99 4.21
CA LEU A 121 1.93 4.71 3.50
C LEU A 121 3.22 4.29 2.81
N ALA A 122 4.07 5.24 2.44
CA ALA A 122 5.31 5.01 1.75
C ALA A 122 6.19 4.03 2.53
N ASP A 123 6.86 3.18 1.78
CA ASP A 123 7.88 2.31 2.33
C ASP A 123 9.10 3.11 2.79
N ASP A 124 9.57 4.02 1.95
CA ASP A 124 10.48 5.11 2.30
C ASP A 124 9.75 6.45 2.16
N PRO A 125 9.52 7.21 3.26
CA PRO A 125 8.92 8.53 3.18
C PRO A 125 9.64 9.51 2.25
N ALA A 126 10.95 9.35 2.03
CA ALA A 126 11.72 10.20 1.11
C ALA A 126 11.35 9.99 -0.36
N ASP A 127 10.80 8.82 -0.72
CA ASP A 127 10.35 8.55 -2.08
C ASP A 127 9.18 9.45 -2.49
N VAL A 128 8.37 9.91 -1.52
CA VAL A 128 7.29 10.86 -1.80
C VAL A 128 7.85 12.20 -2.24
N ASP A 129 8.91 12.67 -1.58
CA ASP A 129 9.54 13.96 -1.92
C ASP A 129 10.22 13.86 -3.29
N ALA A 130 10.92 12.74 -3.56
CA ALA A 130 11.54 12.48 -4.85
C ALA A 130 10.51 12.39 -6.00
N ALA A 131 9.34 11.78 -5.76
CA ALA A 131 8.26 11.71 -6.73
C ALA A 131 7.65 13.09 -7.01
N LEU A 132 7.46 13.93 -5.98
CA LEU A 132 7.00 15.31 -6.13
C LEU A 132 8.00 16.16 -6.94
N ASP A 133 9.30 15.99 -6.68
CA ASP A 133 10.35 16.65 -7.46
C ASP A 133 10.30 16.25 -8.94
N GLY A 134 10.14 14.95 -9.22
CA GLY A 134 10.02 14.42 -10.59
C GLY A 134 8.84 14.99 -11.38
N LEU A 135 7.75 15.36 -10.70
CA LEU A 135 6.57 15.99 -11.30
C LEU A 135 6.68 17.53 -11.40
N GLY A 136 7.82 18.13 -11.03
CA GLY A 136 7.99 19.58 -10.97
C GLY A 136 7.25 20.25 -9.81
N LYS A 137 6.80 19.45 -8.83
CA LYS A 137 6.04 19.87 -7.64
C LYS A 137 6.88 19.85 -6.36
N GLY A 138 8.21 19.84 -6.48
CA GLY A 138 9.15 19.84 -5.35
C GLY A 138 8.95 20.94 -4.32
N HIS A 139 8.38 22.08 -4.72
CA HIS A 139 8.03 23.16 -3.81
C HIS A 139 6.93 22.77 -2.77
N LEU A 140 6.14 21.73 -3.04
CA LEU A 140 5.15 21.16 -2.12
C LEU A 140 5.79 20.24 -1.07
N ALA A 141 6.93 19.62 -1.38
CA ALA A 141 7.68 18.81 -0.42
C ALA A 141 8.16 19.66 0.78
N ASN A 142 8.61 20.89 0.51
CA ASN A 142 9.21 21.81 1.48
C ASN A 142 8.23 22.71 2.24
N ARG A 143 6.98 22.86 1.76
CA ARG A 143 6.00 23.85 2.29
C ARG A 143 5.65 23.63 3.77
N ARG A 144 5.80 22.40 4.29
CA ARG A 144 5.50 22.08 5.70
C ARG A 144 6.66 22.32 6.67
N GLN A 145 7.90 22.44 6.20
CA GLN A 145 9.04 22.78 7.07
C GLN A 145 9.02 24.25 7.50
N VAL A 146 8.36 25.13 6.73
CA VAL A 146 8.37 26.59 6.96
C VAL A 146 7.18 27.08 7.79
N SER A 147 6.09 26.31 7.91
CA SER A 147 4.88 26.71 8.65
C SER A 147 4.81 26.14 10.08
N GLY A 148 5.95 25.70 10.62
CA GLY A 148 6.06 25.09 11.94
C GLY A 148 6.70 25.96 13.03
N ASP A 149 6.83 27.27 12.79
CA ASP A 149 7.21 28.29 13.80
C ASP A 149 5.97 29.06 14.29
#